data_AF-A0A7S0WQ58-F1
#
_entry.id   AF-A0A7S0WQ58-F1
#
_cell.length_a   1.000
_cell.length_b   1.000
_cell.length_c   1.000
_cell.angle_alpha   90.00
_cell.angle_beta   90.00
_cell.angle_gamma   90.00
#
_symmetry.space_group_name_H-M   'P 1'
#
loop_
_entity.id
_entity.type
_entity.pdbx_description
1 polymer ?
#
loop_
_entity_poly.entity_id
_entity_poly.type
_entity_poly.pdbx_seq_one_letter_code
_entity_poly.pdbx_strand_id
1 'polypeptide(L)'
;AAGGVRGVDSTASSADALPAAKALAAKYGCVVAVSGAVDFVTDGTRVCAVSNGVPMLTQITAAGCSVTALIAAFLTAAPHDPLLATSAALSVFGLAAEKGEKAAERVWGQAGP
;
A
#
# COMPACT_ATOMS: atom_id res chain seq x y z
N ALA A 1 28.74 -11.49 0.12
CA ALA A 1 28.35 -10.13 -0.34
C ALA A 1 27.42 -9.55 0.70
N ALA A 2 27.75 -8.38 1.25
CA ALA A 2 27.05 -7.79 2.40
C ALA A 2 25.63 -7.34 2.00
N GLY A 3 24.61 -8.11 2.42
CA GLY A 3 23.22 -7.71 2.34
C GLY A 3 22.95 -6.66 3.42
N GLY A 4 23.07 -5.38 3.08
CA GLY A 4 22.63 -4.31 3.96
C GLY A 4 21.11 -4.33 4.04
N VAL A 5 20.57 -4.90 5.12
CA VAL A 5 19.19 -4.66 5.51
C VAL A 5 19.11 -3.21 5.95
N ARG A 6 18.66 -2.33 5.06
CA ARG A 6 18.37 -0.93 5.40
C ARG A 6 17.00 -0.92 6.07
N GLY A 7 16.93 -0.38 7.28
CA GLY A 7 15.70 -0.34 8.08
C GLY A 7 14.59 0.46 7.39
N VAL A 8 13.40 0.41 8.00
CA VAL A 8 12.20 1.14 7.56
C VAL A 8 12.35 2.67 7.53
N ASP A 9 13.41 3.22 8.15
CA ASP A 9 13.81 4.65 8.14
C ASP A 9 14.60 5.07 6.88
N SER A 10 14.48 4.35 5.77
CA SER A 10 15.18 4.71 4.54
C SER A 10 14.44 5.84 3.80
N THR A 11 15.16 6.84 3.29
CA THR A 11 14.63 7.86 2.35
C THR A 11 14.29 7.29 0.96
N ALA A 12 14.33 5.96 0.81
CA ALA A 12 14.07 5.27 -0.43
C ALA A 12 12.58 5.31 -0.76
N SER A 13 12.25 5.61 -2.01
CA SER A 13 10.89 5.53 -2.50
C SER A 13 10.43 4.08 -2.63
N SER A 14 9.13 3.85 -2.67
CA SER A 14 8.56 2.53 -2.99
C SER A 14 9.02 2.02 -4.37
N ALA A 15 9.32 2.92 -5.31
CA ALA A 15 9.84 2.57 -6.62
C ALA A 15 11.25 1.93 -6.56
N ASP A 16 12.08 2.35 -5.60
CA ASP A 16 13.45 1.80 -5.43
C ASP A 16 13.42 0.33 -4.99
N ALA A 17 12.34 -0.10 -4.33
CA ALA A 17 12.14 -1.49 -3.90
C ALA A 17 11.49 -2.37 -4.97
N LEU A 18 10.97 -1.80 -6.08
CA LEU A 18 10.26 -2.55 -7.11
C LEU A 18 11.10 -3.68 -7.75
N PRO A 19 12.40 -3.52 -8.06
CA PRO A 19 13.21 -4.63 -8.58
C PRO A 19 13.31 -5.79 -7.60
N ALA A 20 13.48 -5.50 -6.31
CA ALA A 20 13.53 -6.51 -5.26
C ALA A 20 12.17 -7.20 -5.07
N ALA A 21 11.08 -6.44 -5.13
CA ALA A 21 9.71 -6.97 -5.06
C ALA A 21 9.40 -7.93 -6.21
N LYS A 22 9.78 -7.58 -7.45
CA LYS A 22 9.65 -8.47 -8.61
C LYS A 22 10.44 -9.76 -8.44
N ALA A 23 11.70 -9.65 -8.01
CA ALA A 23 12.54 -10.82 -7.78
C ALA A 23 11.96 -11.72 -6.68
N LEU A 24 11.42 -11.14 -5.61
CA LEU A 24 10.79 -11.87 -4.52
C LEU A 24 9.52 -12.59 -4.98
N ALA A 25 8.63 -11.87 -5.67
CA ALA A 25 7.39 -12.41 -6.21
C ALA A 25 7.64 -13.59 -7.17
N ALA A 26 8.58 -13.43 -8.11
CA ALA A 26 8.96 -14.48 -9.04
C ALA A 26 9.59 -15.69 -8.33
N LYS A 27 10.45 -15.45 -7.33
CA LYS A 27 11.15 -16.52 -6.60
C LYS A 27 10.19 -17.39 -5.78
N TYR A 28 9.18 -16.78 -5.17
CA TYR A 28 8.26 -17.46 -4.25
C TYR A 28 6.88 -17.75 -4.85
N GLY A 29 6.63 -17.35 -6.11
CA GLY A 29 5.33 -17.56 -6.76
C GLY A 29 4.19 -16.85 -6.02
N CYS A 30 4.43 -15.62 -5.58
CA CYS A 30 3.50 -14.86 -4.75
C CYS A 30 3.29 -13.44 -5.27
N VAL A 31 2.31 -12.74 -4.70
CA VAL A 31 2.12 -11.30 -4.89
C VAL A 31 2.87 -10.55 -3.79
N VAL A 32 3.60 -9.52 -4.19
CA VAL A 32 4.30 -8.60 -3.29
C VAL A 32 3.74 -7.20 -3.49
N ALA A 33 3.30 -6.59 -2.39
CA ALA A 33 2.93 -5.18 -2.34
C ALA A 33 4.00 -4.38 -1.61
N VAL A 34 4.44 -3.27 -2.21
CA VAL A 34 5.35 -2.29 -1.62
C VAL A 34 4.57 -1.00 -1.46
N SER A 35 4.31 -0.60 -0.21
CA SER A 35 3.56 0.63 0.05
C SER A 35 4.46 1.86 0.15
N GLY A 36 3.89 3.02 -0.18
CA GLY A 36 4.57 4.31 -0.14
C GLY A 36 3.66 5.45 -0.59
N ALA A 37 4.23 6.54 -1.11
CA ALA A 37 3.43 7.58 -1.77
C ALA A 37 2.71 7.06 -3.03
N VAL A 38 3.30 6.06 -3.68
CA VAL A 38 2.65 5.20 -4.67
C VAL A 38 2.86 3.77 -4.21
N ASP A 39 1.78 3.00 -4.10
CA ASP A 39 1.88 1.57 -3.80
C ASP A 39 2.14 0.80 -5.10
N PHE A 40 3.09 -0.13 -5.07
CA PHE A 40 3.38 -1.03 -6.19
C PHE A 40 3.03 -2.47 -5.82
N VAL A 41 2.28 -3.15 -6.68
CA VAL A 41 1.89 -4.55 -6.52
C VAL A 41 2.42 -5.36 -7.70
N THR A 42 3.08 -6.48 -7.44
CA THR A 42 3.69 -7.31 -8.49
C THR A 42 3.56 -8.80 -8.19
N ASP A 43 3.36 -9.60 -9.24
CA ASP A 43 3.42 -11.08 -9.22
C ASP A 43 4.76 -11.59 -9.79
N GLY A 44 5.71 -10.69 -10.03
CA GLY A 44 7.01 -10.97 -10.63
C GLY A 44 7.05 -10.66 -12.13
N THR A 45 5.90 -10.67 -12.81
CA THR A 45 5.79 -10.40 -14.26
C THR A 45 5.00 -9.14 -14.57
N ARG A 46 3.85 -8.98 -13.91
CA ARG A 46 2.96 -7.83 -14.00
C ARG A 46 3.23 -6.86 -12.85
N VAL A 47 2.97 -5.58 -13.08
CA VAL A 47 3.04 -4.54 -12.04
C VAL A 47 1.80 -3.67 -12.12
N CYS A 48 1.16 -3.43 -10.99
CA CYS A 48 0.16 -2.39 -10.80
C CYS A 48 0.72 -1.30 -9.90
N ALA A 49 0.47 -0.03 -10.27
CA ALA A 49 0.77 1.13 -9.45
C ALA A 49 -0.55 1.75 -8.97
N VAL A 50 -0.63 2.03 -7.68
CA VAL A 50 -1.79 2.65 -7.04
C VAL A 50 -1.32 3.97 -6.41
N SER A 51 -1.89 5.08 -6.85
CA SER A 51 -1.48 6.43 -6.43
C SER A 51 -2.54 7.12 -5.56
N ASN A 52 -3.43 6.34 -4.95
CA ASN A 52 -4.45 6.82 -4.02
C ASN A 52 -3.90 6.94 -2.59
N GLY A 53 -4.58 7.75 -1.77
CA GLY A 53 -4.23 7.95 -0.36
C GLY A 53 -3.74 9.36 -0.06
N VAL A 54 -3.44 9.60 1.22
CA VAL A 54 -3.09 10.93 1.74
C VAL A 54 -1.92 10.84 2.72
N PRO A 55 -1.07 11.87 2.83
CA PRO A 55 0.05 11.88 3.78
C PRO A 55 -0.38 11.67 5.24
N MET A 56 -1.60 12.10 5.61
CA MET A 56 -2.16 11.89 6.95
C MET A 56 -2.19 10.41 7.37
N LEU A 57 -2.24 9.45 6.43
CA LEU A 57 -2.20 8.02 6.77
C LEU A 57 -0.95 7.61 7.54
N THR A 58 0.19 8.31 7.36
CA THR A 58 1.42 8.01 8.11
C THR A 58 1.35 8.45 9.58
N GLN A 59 0.36 9.27 9.93
CA GLN A 59 0.12 9.75 11.30
C GLN A 59 -0.93 8.89 12.04
N ILE A 60 -1.51 7.89 11.38
CA ILE A 60 -2.53 7.00 11.96
C ILE A 60 -1.87 5.67 12.32
N THR A 61 -1.81 5.38 13.62
CA THR A 61 -1.32 4.10 14.13
C THR A 61 -2.11 2.95 13.50
N ALA A 62 -1.38 1.90 13.10
CA ALA A 62 -1.93 0.67 12.52
C ALA A 62 -2.61 0.79 11.15
N ALA A 63 -2.51 1.93 10.44
CA ALA A 63 -3.02 2.07 9.07
C ALA A 63 -2.50 0.96 8.12
N GLY A 64 -1.22 0.61 8.21
CA GLY A 64 -0.61 -0.50 7.46
C GLY A 64 -1.18 -1.88 7.80
N CYS A 65 -1.50 -2.12 9.07
CA CYS A 65 -2.13 -3.37 9.50
C CYS A 65 -3.58 -3.46 9.00
N SER A 66 -4.32 -2.35 9.06
CA SER A 66 -5.68 -2.25 8.55
C SER A 66 -5.76 -2.53 7.05
N VAL A 67 -4.86 -1.98 6.24
CA VAL A 67 -4.84 -2.26 4.80
C VAL A 67 -4.47 -3.71 4.50
N THR A 68 -3.60 -4.34 5.30
CA THR A 68 -3.28 -5.77 5.16
C THR A 68 -4.50 -6.66 5.42
N ALA A 69 -5.29 -6.35 6.45
CA ALA A 69 -6.54 -7.05 6.72
C ALA A 69 -7.56 -6.86 5.57
N LEU A 70 -7.62 -5.66 4.99
CA LEU A 70 -8.47 -5.38 3.83
C LEU A 70 -8.02 -6.17 2.59
N ILE A 71 -6.71 -6.26 2.34
CA ILE A 71 -6.15 -7.10 1.27
C ILE A 71 -6.59 -8.55 1.43
N ALA A 72 -6.55 -9.11 2.65
CA ALA A 72 -7.01 -10.48 2.90
C ALA A 72 -8.50 -10.68 2.58
N ALA A 73 -9.34 -9.69 2.88
CA ALA A 73 -10.76 -9.72 2.53
C ALA A 73 -10.97 -9.72 1.00
N PHE A 74 -10.24 -8.87 0.28
CA PHE A 74 -10.31 -8.81 -1.19
C PHE A 74 -9.78 -10.08 -1.85
N LEU A 75 -8.70 -10.66 -1.33
CA LEU A 75 -8.17 -11.93 -1.80
C LEU A 75 -9.19 -13.07 -1.65
N THR A 76 -9.92 -13.07 -0.53
CA THR A 76 -11.01 -14.05 -0.31
C THR A 76 -12.15 -13.87 -1.32
N ALA A 77 -12.49 -12.62 -1.66
CA ALA A 77 -13.58 -12.31 -2.60
C ALA A 77 -13.21 -12.55 -4.07
N ALA A 78 -11.95 -12.35 -4.45
CA ALA A 78 -11.44 -12.48 -5.81
C ALA A 78 -10.15 -13.34 -5.87
N PRO A 79 -10.22 -14.64 -5.55
CA PRO A 79 -9.03 -15.48 -5.40
C PRO A 79 -8.30 -15.78 -6.72
N HIS A 80 -8.95 -15.53 -7.87
CA HIS A 80 -8.44 -15.85 -9.20
C HIS A 80 -7.44 -14.83 -9.75
N ASP A 81 -7.40 -13.61 -9.21
CA ASP A 81 -6.34 -12.63 -9.54
C ASP A 81 -5.88 -11.89 -8.28
N PRO A 82 -4.97 -12.50 -7.50
CA PRO A 82 -4.44 -11.89 -6.27
C PRO A 82 -3.80 -10.52 -6.50
N LEU A 83 -3.17 -10.29 -7.66
CA LEU A 83 -2.53 -9.02 -7.99
C LEU A 83 -3.56 -7.90 -8.13
N LEU A 84 -4.65 -8.15 -8.85
CA LEU A 84 -5.75 -7.19 -8.96
C LEU A 84 -6.51 -7.03 -7.64
N ALA A 85 -6.73 -8.12 -6.90
CA ALA A 85 -7.40 -8.06 -5.59
C ALA A 85 -6.63 -7.18 -4.60
N THR A 86 -5.30 -7.37 -4.49
CA THR A 86 -4.44 -6.54 -3.65
C THR A 86 -4.41 -5.09 -4.11
N SER A 87 -4.32 -4.84 -5.42
CA SER A 87 -4.31 -3.48 -5.99
C SER A 87 -5.63 -2.75 -5.73
N ALA A 88 -6.76 -3.45 -5.86
CA ALA A 88 -8.09 -2.92 -5.58
C ALA A 88 -8.27 -2.58 -4.09
N ALA A 89 -7.79 -3.43 -3.18
CA ALA A 89 -7.83 -3.16 -1.75
C ALA A 89 -7.05 -1.89 -1.38
N LEU A 90 -5.82 -1.74 -1.90
CA LEU A 90 -5.01 -0.53 -1.71
C LEU A 90 -5.71 0.71 -2.28
N SER A 91 -6.29 0.61 -3.48
CA SER A 91 -7.02 1.71 -4.12
C SER A 91 -8.22 2.15 -3.28
N VAL A 92 -9.01 1.18 -2.78
CA VAL A 92 -10.18 1.45 -1.94
C VAL A 92 -9.77 2.07 -0.61
N PHE A 93 -8.71 1.56 0.02
CA PHE A 93 -8.18 2.13 1.27
C PHE A 93 -7.72 3.57 1.08
N GLY A 94 -6.95 3.83 0.02
CA GLY A 94 -6.47 5.18 -0.33
C GLY A 94 -7.62 6.15 -0.61
N LEU A 95 -8.60 5.75 -1.43
CA LEU A 95 -9.79 6.57 -1.70
C LEU A 95 -10.63 6.84 -0.46
N ALA A 96 -10.73 5.86 0.45
CA ALA A 96 -11.39 6.05 1.74
C ALA A 96 -10.64 7.06 2.60
N ALA A 97 -9.31 7.01 2.62
CA ALA A 97 -8.47 7.96 3.33
C ALA A 97 -8.59 9.38 2.79
N GLU A 98 -8.60 9.57 1.47
CA GLU A 98 -8.83 10.87 0.82
C GLU A 98 -10.19 11.47 1.21
N LYS A 99 -11.24 10.64 1.27
CA LYS A 99 -12.56 11.07 1.75
C LYS A 99 -12.54 11.38 3.25
N GLY A 100 -11.81 10.58 4.03
CA GLY A 100 -11.65 10.74 5.48
C GLY A 100 -10.93 12.05 5.84
N GLU A 101 -9.85 12.40 5.14
CA GLU A 101 -9.12 13.66 5.33
C GLU A 101 -10.03 14.87 5.09
N LYS A 102 -10.75 14.89 3.96
CA LYS A 102 -11.72 15.96 3.65
C LYS A 102 -12.84 16.07 4.69
N ALA A 103 -13.27 14.94 5.25
CA ALA A 103 -14.28 14.93 6.31
C ALA A 103 -13.72 15.46 7.63
N ALA A 104 -12.49 15.07 7.98
CA ALA A 104 -11.78 15.55 9.17
C ALA A 104 -11.55 17.06 9.09
N GLU A 105 -11.14 17.60 7.94
CA GLU A 105 -11.00 19.04 7.72
C GLU A 105 -12.31 19.80 7.92
N ARG A 106 -13.46 19.25 7.52
CA ARG A 106 -14.76 19.91 7.72
C ARG A 106 -15.17 19.95 9.19
N VAL A 107 -14.96 18.85 9.92
CA VAL A 107 -15.36 18.74 11.33
C VAL A 107 -14.40 19.53 12.22
N TRP A 108 -13.09 19.38 11.99
CA TRP A 108 -12.07 20.02 12.81
C TRP A 108 -11.79 21.46 12.37
N GLY A 109 -11.91 21.79 11.08
CA GLY A 109 -11.80 23.17 10.59
C GLY A 109 -12.98 24.06 10.99
N GLN A 110 -14.13 23.47 11.33
CA GLN A 110 -15.24 24.19 12.00
C GLN A 110 -15.09 24.23 13.53
N ALA A 111 -14.28 23.33 14.10
CA ALA A 111 -13.86 23.36 15.50
C ALA A 111 -12.48 24.05 15.62
N GLY A 112 -12.41 25.32 15.21
CA GLY A 112 -11.22 26.14 15.48
C GLY A 112 -11.00 26.33 17.00
N PRO A 113 -9.77 26.69 17.44
CA PRO A 113 -9.51 27.10 18.82
C PRO A 113 -10.31 28.34 19.23
#